data_AF-A0AA42XYI7-F1
#
_entry.id   AF-A0AA42XYI7-F1
#
_cell.length_a   1.000
_cell.length_b   1.000
_cell.length_c   1.000
_cell.angle_alpha   90.00
_cell.angle_beta   90.00
_cell.angle_gamma   90.00
#
_symmetry.space_group_name_H-M   'P 1'
#
loop_
_entity.id
_entity.type
_entity.pdbx_description
1 polymer ?
#
loop_
_entity_poly.entity_id
_entity_poly.type
_entity_poly.pdbx_seq_one_letter_code
_entity_poly.pdbx_strand_id
1 'polypeptide(L)'
;MGFPLTFLLLSLSSGCAFETHTVALGGAFDGDGGAGGAGAAGVGGAGGADGIGGGLIVEQPECTPATERTDCPGTSCDPATMRCSLFKLASRPACWTCASDTDCVEPDQRCVVMYHDGDRFPDEETGFCLQVAIVEYDNGVYEFDEASTCAPPFMTPIVDRESLSGGRTQSYCGIREDLTTCYAVRAYANQEPCPIGLDEECPEGGICRTFGSGVNAANWCTYECTADGQCPSLGNQPTYCGGFCGR
;
A
#
# COMPACT_ATOMS: atom_id res chain seq x y z
N MET A 1 -4.32 59.40 -26.97
CA MET A 1 -5.62 58.88 -27.46
C MET A 1 -5.85 57.59 -26.71
N GLY A 2 -6.68 57.65 -25.67
CA GLY A 2 -6.86 56.57 -24.69
C GLY A 2 -7.94 55.59 -25.12
N PHE A 3 -7.63 54.30 -25.00
CA PHE A 3 -8.58 53.20 -25.17
C PHE A 3 -9.19 52.86 -23.80
N PRO A 4 -10.53 52.81 -23.64
CA PRO A 4 -11.13 52.36 -22.40
C PRO A 4 -11.13 50.83 -22.33
N LEU A 5 -10.54 50.28 -21.27
CA LEU A 5 -10.73 48.89 -20.84
C LEU A 5 -12.20 48.70 -20.41
N THR A 6 -12.87 47.73 -21.02
CA THR A 6 -14.17 47.23 -20.54
C THR A 6 -13.91 46.03 -19.63
N PHE A 7 -14.13 46.20 -18.34
CA PHE A 7 -14.15 45.12 -17.35
C PHE A 7 -15.51 44.41 -17.42
N LEU A 8 -15.50 43.12 -17.74
CA LEU A 8 -16.68 42.26 -17.65
C LEU A 8 -16.66 41.56 -16.29
N LEU A 9 -17.53 42.01 -15.37
CA LEU A 9 -17.85 41.35 -14.13
C LEU A 9 -18.89 40.26 -14.42
N LEU A 10 -18.49 38.99 -14.34
CA LEU A 10 -19.40 37.85 -14.30
C LEU A 10 -19.52 37.38 -12.85
N SER A 11 -20.64 37.73 -12.23
CA SER A 11 -21.12 37.13 -10.99
C SER A 11 -21.87 35.84 -11.31
N LEU A 12 -21.44 34.70 -10.77
CA LEU A 12 -22.33 33.57 -10.51
C LEU A 12 -22.08 33.05 -9.10
N SER A 13 -23.02 33.40 -8.24
CA SER A 13 -23.26 32.83 -6.93
C SER A 13 -24.10 31.57 -7.08
N SER A 14 -23.59 30.42 -6.64
CA SER A 14 -24.41 29.24 -6.32
C SER A 14 -23.89 28.65 -5.02
N GLY A 15 -24.66 28.89 -3.94
CA GLY A 15 -24.37 28.40 -2.61
C GLY A 15 -24.75 26.93 -2.46
N CYS A 16 -23.87 26.16 -1.84
CA CYS A 16 -24.21 24.91 -1.17
C CYS A 16 -24.17 25.20 0.34
N ALA A 17 -25.33 25.05 0.99
CA ALA A 17 -25.48 25.19 2.42
C ALA A 17 -24.72 24.06 3.13
N PHE A 18 -23.83 24.44 4.05
CA PHE A 18 -23.15 23.51 4.95
C PHE A 18 -23.96 23.47 6.25
N GLU A 19 -24.56 22.33 6.56
CA GLU A 19 -25.27 22.10 7.82
C GLU A 19 -24.23 21.70 8.88
N THR A 20 -23.89 22.66 9.74
CA THR A 20 -22.94 22.47 10.85
C THR A 20 -23.63 21.73 12.00
N HIS A 21 -23.37 20.43 12.14
CA HIS A 21 -23.65 19.72 13.40
C HIS A 21 -22.51 19.99 14.39
N THR A 22 -22.81 20.83 15.38
CA THR A 22 -22.00 21.02 16.58
C THR A 22 -22.24 19.84 17.52
N VAL A 23 -21.21 19.03 17.76
CA VAL A 23 -21.18 18.06 18.86
C VAL A 23 -20.16 18.53 19.87
N ALA A 24 -20.64 18.96 21.04
CA ALA A 24 -19.83 19.40 22.16
C ALA A 24 -19.66 18.26 23.19
N LEU A 25 -18.39 18.02 23.54
CA LEU A 25 -17.79 17.76 24.85
C LEU A 25 -18.35 16.63 25.76
N GLY A 26 -17.45 15.72 26.17
CA GLY A 26 -17.58 14.99 27.44
C GLY A 26 -16.47 13.96 27.73
N GLY A 27 -15.68 14.21 28.81
CA GLY A 27 -14.91 13.23 29.60
C GLY A 27 -13.56 12.80 29.02
N ALA A 28 -12.38 13.23 29.50
CA ALA A 28 -11.79 13.13 30.84
C ALA A 28 -11.66 11.69 31.36
N PHE A 29 -10.50 11.06 31.14
CA PHE A 29 -9.94 10.04 32.04
C PHE A 29 -8.42 10.15 32.05
N ASP A 30 -7.91 10.70 33.15
CA ASP A 30 -6.56 10.48 33.65
C ASP A 30 -6.35 8.99 33.95
N GLY A 31 -5.18 8.47 33.60
CA GLY A 31 -4.74 7.11 33.91
C GLY A 31 -3.25 7.11 34.23
N ASP A 32 -2.93 7.50 35.46
CA ASP A 32 -1.60 7.39 36.05
C ASP A 32 -1.15 5.92 36.24
N GLY A 33 0.13 5.69 35.94
CA GLY A 33 1.07 5.08 36.89
C GLY A 33 0.88 3.61 37.29
N GLY A 34 1.70 2.74 36.72
CA GLY A 34 1.97 1.41 37.25
C GLY A 34 3.45 1.03 37.12
N ALA A 35 4.28 1.56 38.01
CA ALA A 35 5.65 1.07 38.22
C ALA A 35 5.65 -0.02 39.29
N GLY A 36 6.01 -1.24 38.92
CA GLY A 36 6.42 -2.32 39.81
C GLY A 36 7.45 -3.16 39.05
N GLY A 37 8.60 -3.56 39.57
CA GLY A 37 9.09 -3.66 40.93
C GLY A 37 10.17 -4.74 40.85
N ALA A 38 11.44 -4.35 40.97
CA ALA A 38 12.54 -5.29 41.05
C ALA A 38 12.46 -6.06 42.38
N GLY A 39 12.49 -7.40 42.35
CA GLY A 39 12.56 -8.16 43.59
C GLY A 39 12.53 -9.68 43.44
N ALA A 40 13.62 -10.29 43.92
CA ALA A 40 13.73 -11.62 44.53
C ALA A 40 13.90 -12.87 43.64
N ALA A 41 15.11 -13.42 43.78
CA ALA A 41 15.46 -14.81 43.56
C ALA A 41 14.63 -15.76 44.44
N GLY A 42 14.25 -16.91 43.87
CA GLY A 42 13.67 -18.04 44.58
C GLY A 42 14.15 -19.34 43.92
N VAL A 43 15.00 -20.08 44.63
CA VAL A 43 15.45 -21.44 44.30
C VAL A 43 14.38 -22.47 44.69
N GLY A 44 14.27 -23.54 43.90
CA GLY A 44 13.93 -24.88 44.38
C GLY A 44 12.46 -25.29 44.31
N GLY A 45 12.17 -26.25 43.43
CA GLY A 45 10.92 -26.99 43.42
C GLY A 45 10.98 -28.13 42.41
N ALA A 46 11.59 -29.26 42.80
CA ALA A 46 11.48 -30.52 42.09
C ALA A 46 10.19 -31.25 42.51
N GLY A 47 9.51 -31.86 41.56
CA GLY A 47 8.51 -32.92 41.80
C GLY A 47 7.09 -32.58 41.35
N GLY A 48 6.58 -33.34 40.39
CA GLY A 48 5.18 -33.31 39.99
C GLY A 48 4.97 -33.88 38.59
N ALA A 49 4.98 -35.21 38.49
CA ALA A 49 4.44 -35.90 37.32
C ALA A 49 2.90 -35.78 37.29
N ASP A 50 2.35 -35.98 36.10
CA ASP A 50 0.94 -36.25 35.78
C ASP A 50 -0.02 -35.04 35.80
N GLY A 51 -0.10 -34.42 34.62
CA GLY A 51 -1.24 -33.61 34.21
C GLY A 51 -1.34 -33.62 32.70
N ILE A 52 -2.42 -34.21 32.17
CA ILE A 52 -2.85 -34.06 30.77
C ILE A 52 -3.26 -32.59 30.60
N GLY A 53 -2.27 -31.73 30.43
CA GLY A 53 -2.44 -30.33 30.11
C GLY A 53 -2.38 -30.18 28.61
N GLY A 54 -3.49 -29.78 28.00
CA GLY A 54 -3.47 -29.14 26.69
C GLY A 54 -2.70 -27.83 26.81
N GLY A 55 -1.37 -27.93 26.90
CA GLY A 55 -0.48 -26.78 26.81
C GLY A 55 -0.69 -26.21 25.42
N LEU A 56 -1.22 -25.00 25.36
CA LEU A 56 -1.10 -24.17 24.18
C LEU A 56 0.40 -24.16 23.84
N ILE A 57 0.75 -24.83 22.74
CA ILE A 57 2.11 -24.80 22.22
C ILE A 57 2.26 -23.36 21.73
N VAL A 58 2.78 -22.49 22.58
CA VAL A 58 3.22 -21.17 22.15
C VAL A 58 4.48 -21.46 21.35
N GLU A 59 4.34 -21.60 20.02
CA GLU A 59 5.48 -21.64 19.13
C GLU A 59 6.32 -20.39 19.44
N GLN A 60 7.56 -20.60 19.86
CA GLN A 60 8.45 -19.50 20.16
C GLN A 60 8.76 -18.77 18.85
N PRO A 61 8.81 -17.42 18.85
CA PRO A 61 9.15 -16.66 17.67
C PRO A 61 10.53 -17.09 17.16
N GLU A 62 10.63 -17.40 15.86
CA GLU A 62 11.89 -17.79 15.23
C GLU A 62 12.82 -16.57 15.09
N CYS A 63 12.26 -15.37 15.01
CA CYS A 63 12.98 -14.12 14.90
C CYS A 63 12.17 -12.94 15.49
N THR A 64 12.83 -11.78 15.62
CA THR A 64 12.19 -10.49 15.83
C THR A 64 12.77 -9.45 14.87
N PRO A 65 12.10 -8.31 14.61
CA PRO A 65 12.71 -7.23 13.82
C PRO A 65 14.05 -6.74 14.40
N ALA A 66 14.26 -6.85 15.72
CA ALA A 66 15.51 -6.46 16.37
C ALA A 66 16.64 -7.49 16.17
N THR A 67 16.31 -8.76 15.96
CA THR A 67 17.26 -9.88 15.85
C THR A 67 17.37 -10.45 14.43
N GLU A 68 16.56 -9.94 13.50
CA GLU A 68 16.47 -10.33 12.08
C GLU A 68 17.84 -10.58 11.44
N ARG A 69 18.79 -9.66 11.60
CA ARG A 69 20.12 -9.77 10.98
C ARG A 69 20.89 -11.02 11.41
N THR A 70 20.61 -11.54 12.60
CA THR A 70 21.26 -12.72 13.16
C THR A 70 20.42 -13.98 12.93
N ASP A 71 19.11 -13.88 13.13
CA ASP A 71 18.20 -15.04 13.07
C ASP A 71 17.81 -15.39 11.63
N CYS A 72 17.73 -14.39 10.74
CA CYS A 72 17.35 -14.51 9.33
C CYS A 72 18.46 -13.96 8.42
N PRO A 73 19.62 -14.62 8.31
CA PRO A 73 20.77 -14.08 7.59
C PRO A 73 20.48 -13.90 6.09
N GLY A 74 20.25 -12.65 5.69
CA GLY A 74 20.00 -12.25 4.30
C GLY A 74 18.52 -12.17 3.91
N THR A 75 17.60 -12.44 4.82
CA THR A 75 16.15 -12.29 4.63
C THR A 75 15.54 -11.47 5.75
N SER A 76 14.29 -11.04 5.59
CA SER A 76 13.56 -10.31 6.63
C SER A 76 12.89 -11.24 7.65
N CYS A 77 12.63 -10.72 8.83
CA CYS A 77 11.75 -11.29 9.83
C CYS A 77 10.36 -10.71 9.60
N ASP A 78 9.39 -11.58 9.35
CA ASP A 78 8.00 -11.17 9.25
C ASP A 78 7.50 -10.77 10.66
N PRO A 79 7.12 -9.51 10.87
CA PRO A 79 6.65 -9.00 12.16
C PRO A 79 5.29 -9.57 12.58
N ALA A 80 4.47 -10.06 11.64
CA ALA A 80 3.16 -10.64 11.92
C ALA A 80 3.27 -12.10 12.37
N THR A 81 4.08 -12.90 11.66
CA THR A 81 4.25 -14.33 11.97
C THR A 81 5.43 -14.61 12.89
N MET A 82 6.36 -13.67 13.05
CA MET A 82 7.63 -13.81 13.78
C MET A 82 8.52 -14.93 13.21
N ARG A 83 8.47 -15.10 11.89
CA ARG A 83 9.21 -16.12 11.13
C ARG A 83 10.11 -15.47 10.08
N CYS A 84 11.20 -16.15 9.72
CA CYS A 84 12.04 -15.66 8.63
C CYS A 84 11.27 -15.76 7.30
N SER A 85 11.16 -14.65 6.60
CA SER A 85 10.58 -14.60 5.27
C SER A 85 11.51 -15.23 4.22
N LEU A 86 10.96 -15.50 3.04
CA LEU A 86 11.74 -15.90 1.86
C LEU A 86 12.28 -14.70 1.07
N PHE A 87 12.02 -13.47 1.55
CA PHE A 87 12.30 -12.25 0.83
C PHE A 87 13.67 -11.72 1.23
N LYS A 88 14.48 -11.38 0.22
CA LYS A 88 15.79 -10.79 0.47
C LYS A 88 15.62 -9.35 0.92
N LEU A 89 16.46 -8.95 1.86
CA LEU A 89 16.52 -7.56 2.34
C LEU A 89 16.75 -6.59 1.18
N ALA A 90 16.04 -5.47 1.19
CA ALA A 90 16.15 -4.36 0.24
C ALA A 90 16.20 -4.80 -1.23
N SER A 91 15.29 -5.70 -1.63
CA SER A 91 15.31 -6.31 -2.96
C SER A 91 13.99 -6.15 -3.73
N ARG A 92 12.92 -5.75 -3.04
CA ARG A 92 11.58 -5.65 -3.60
C ARG A 92 11.30 -4.22 -4.07
N PRO A 93 11.15 -3.96 -5.38
CA PRO A 93 10.74 -2.65 -5.87
C PRO A 93 9.25 -2.41 -5.62
N ALA A 94 8.76 -1.22 -6.00
CA ALA A 94 7.36 -0.84 -5.85
C ALA A 94 6.40 -1.88 -6.45
N CYS A 95 5.27 -2.12 -5.77
CA CYS A 95 4.27 -3.13 -6.13
C CYS A 95 4.77 -4.59 -6.17
N TRP A 96 5.89 -4.90 -5.52
CA TRP A 96 6.27 -6.28 -5.23
C TRP A 96 5.80 -6.70 -3.85
N THR A 97 5.47 -7.99 -3.72
CA THR A 97 5.09 -8.55 -2.42
C THR A 97 6.25 -8.52 -1.43
N CYS A 98 5.90 -8.24 -0.19
CA CYS A 98 6.80 -8.13 0.94
C CYS A 98 6.12 -8.68 2.21
N ALA A 99 6.92 -9.00 3.20
CA ALA A 99 6.48 -9.38 4.54
C ALA A 99 6.87 -8.31 5.57
N SER A 100 7.94 -7.55 5.30
CA SER A 100 8.45 -6.50 6.19
C SER A 100 8.90 -5.29 5.39
N ASP A 101 8.93 -4.13 6.03
CA ASP A 101 9.47 -2.88 5.48
C ASP A 101 10.92 -3.06 5.00
N THR A 102 11.69 -3.94 5.64
CA THR A 102 13.09 -4.23 5.29
C THR A 102 13.25 -5.00 3.97
N ASP A 103 12.17 -5.52 3.39
CA ASP A 103 12.20 -6.15 2.06
C ASP A 103 12.28 -5.13 0.92
N CYS A 104 11.73 -3.94 1.16
CA CYS A 104 11.56 -2.91 0.15
C CYS A 104 12.89 -2.23 -0.20
N VAL A 105 13.12 -2.02 -1.49
CA VAL A 105 14.42 -1.53 -2.00
C VAL A 105 14.66 -0.06 -1.66
N GLU A 106 13.62 0.76 -1.71
CA GLU A 106 13.75 2.19 -1.44
C GLU A 106 13.53 2.47 0.06
N PRO A 107 14.31 3.40 0.66
CA PRO A 107 14.25 3.68 2.10
C PRO A 107 12.93 4.33 2.56
N ASP A 108 12.17 4.91 1.63
CA ASP A 108 10.86 5.52 1.86
C ASP A 108 9.69 4.60 1.45
N GLN A 109 9.99 3.37 1.04
CA GLN A 109 8.98 2.34 0.85
C GLN A 109 8.71 1.58 2.14
N ARG A 110 7.47 1.16 2.30
CA ARG A 110 7.00 0.33 3.41
C ARG A 110 6.20 -0.83 2.85
N CYS A 111 6.15 -1.91 3.60
CA CYS A 111 5.32 -3.05 3.29
C CYS A 111 3.91 -2.84 3.80
N VAL A 112 2.99 -2.55 2.90
CA VAL A 112 1.63 -2.08 3.25
C VAL A 112 0.61 -3.07 2.73
N VAL A 113 -0.39 -3.37 3.56
CA VAL A 113 -1.52 -4.21 3.16
C VAL A 113 -2.31 -3.51 2.07
N MET A 114 -2.63 -4.25 1.02
CA MET A 114 -3.53 -3.79 -0.04
C MET A 114 -4.81 -4.60 -0.07
N TYR A 115 -5.80 -4.05 -0.76
CA TYR A 115 -7.10 -4.63 -0.95
C TYR A 115 -7.40 -4.68 -2.44
N HIS A 116 -8.20 -5.67 -2.83
CA HIS A 116 -8.76 -5.76 -4.17
C HIS A 116 -10.23 -6.15 -4.04
N ASP A 117 -11.12 -5.39 -4.66
CA ASP A 117 -12.57 -5.58 -4.57
C ASP A 117 -13.13 -5.67 -3.12
N GLY A 118 -12.44 -5.01 -2.19
CA GLY A 118 -12.81 -4.96 -0.77
C GLY A 118 -12.22 -6.08 0.08
N ASP A 119 -11.59 -7.08 -0.53
CA ASP A 119 -10.90 -8.16 0.17
C ASP A 119 -9.41 -7.86 0.28
N ARG A 120 -8.77 -8.38 1.34
CA ARG A 120 -7.33 -8.23 1.53
C ARG A 120 -6.58 -8.99 0.44
N PHE A 121 -5.56 -8.35 -0.13
CA PHE A 121 -4.79 -8.88 -1.25
C PHE A 121 -3.27 -8.77 -1.01
N PRO A 122 -2.47 -9.77 -1.41
CA PRO A 122 -2.87 -11.03 -2.04
C PRO A 122 -3.28 -12.10 -1.03
N ASP A 123 -2.92 -11.93 0.24
CA ASP A 123 -3.20 -12.86 1.33
C ASP A 123 -3.16 -12.15 2.70
N GLU A 124 -3.33 -12.91 3.78
CA GLU A 124 -3.42 -12.41 5.16
C GLU A 124 -2.06 -12.14 5.84
N GLU A 125 -0.94 -12.41 5.17
CA GLU A 125 0.39 -12.33 5.77
C GLU A 125 1.29 -11.33 5.05
N THR A 126 1.03 -11.05 3.78
CA THR A 126 1.85 -10.20 2.95
C THR A 126 1.21 -8.86 2.66
N GLY A 127 2.04 -7.94 2.16
CA GLY A 127 1.64 -6.66 1.62
C GLY A 127 2.43 -6.35 0.36
N PHE A 128 2.42 -5.08 -0.04
CA PHE A 128 3.20 -4.58 -1.17
C PHE A 128 4.10 -3.44 -0.75
N CYS A 129 5.28 -3.37 -1.37
CA CYS A 129 6.17 -2.23 -1.21
C CYS A 129 5.56 -0.98 -1.86
N LEU A 130 5.13 -0.03 -1.03
CA LEU A 130 4.54 1.23 -1.45
C LEU A 130 5.32 2.40 -0.85
N GLN A 131 5.46 3.46 -1.64
CA GLN A 131 6.14 4.67 -1.20
C GLN A 131 5.24 5.45 -0.24
N VAL A 132 5.82 6.04 0.81
CA VAL A 132 5.06 6.95 1.68
C VAL A 132 4.60 8.16 0.88
N ALA A 133 3.30 8.45 0.94
CA ALA A 133 2.75 9.66 0.36
C ALA A 133 3.05 10.84 1.30
N ILE A 134 3.76 11.84 0.81
CA ILE A 134 3.86 13.11 1.52
C ILE A 134 2.55 13.84 1.24
N VAL A 135 1.67 13.89 2.24
CA VAL A 135 0.43 14.65 2.17
C VAL A 135 0.61 15.89 3.03
N GLU A 136 0.65 17.05 2.40
CA GLU A 136 0.71 18.31 3.12
C GLU A 136 -0.70 18.74 3.52
N TYR A 137 -0.82 19.15 4.78
CA TYR A 137 -2.04 19.74 5.31
C TYR A 137 -1.95 21.25 5.11
N ASP A 138 -2.51 21.77 4.03
CA ASP A 138 -2.73 23.21 3.90
C ASP A 138 -4.19 23.56 4.20
N ASN A 139 -4.41 24.47 5.15
CA ASN A 139 -5.73 25.00 5.53
C ASN A 139 -6.82 23.95 5.86
N GLY A 140 -6.43 22.75 6.31
CA GLY A 140 -7.38 21.68 6.67
C GLY A 140 -7.95 20.90 5.48
N VAL A 141 -7.41 21.10 4.29
CA VAL A 141 -7.66 20.28 3.10
C VAL A 141 -6.40 19.47 2.83
N TYR A 142 -6.56 18.19 2.51
CA TYR A 142 -5.46 17.40 1.99
C TYR A 142 -5.16 17.88 0.57
N GLU A 143 -4.13 18.71 0.41
CA GLU A 143 -3.60 19.02 -0.91
C GLU A 143 -2.52 18.02 -1.24
N PHE A 144 -2.80 17.22 -2.26
CA PHE A 144 -1.76 16.48 -2.95
C PHE A 144 -0.94 17.52 -3.72
N ASP A 145 0.27 17.81 -3.24
CA ASP A 145 1.20 18.59 -4.05
C ASP A 145 1.39 17.84 -5.38
N GLU A 146 1.20 18.44 -6.55
CA GLU A 146 1.50 17.75 -7.81
C GLU A 146 3.02 17.49 -7.96
N ALA A 147 3.85 18.14 -7.14
CA ALA A 147 5.25 17.78 -6.95
C ALA A 147 5.45 16.63 -5.92
N SER A 148 4.37 16.06 -5.38
CA SER A 148 4.36 14.98 -4.38
C SER A 148 5.00 13.70 -4.90
N THR A 149 5.47 12.90 -3.95
CA THR A 149 6.21 11.64 -4.12
C THR A 149 5.52 10.59 -4.99
N CYS A 150 4.22 10.73 -5.25
CA CYS A 150 3.47 9.76 -6.01
C CYS A 150 3.65 9.99 -7.51
N ALA A 151 4.16 8.97 -8.21
CA ALA A 151 4.37 8.99 -9.64
C ALA A 151 3.49 7.92 -10.31
N PRO A 152 3.09 8.12 -11.59
CA PRO A 152 2.39 7.08 -12.35
C PRO A 152 3.13 5.74 -12.28
N PRO A 153 2.45 4.62 -11.97
CA PRO A 153 0.99 4.48 -11.84
C PRO A 153 0.44 4.68 -10.42
N PHE A 154 1.30 4.97 -9.44
CA PHE A 154 1.00 5.04 -8.02
C PHE A 154 0.37 6.38 -7.59
N MET A 155 -0.56 6.90 -8.39
CA MET A 155 -1.18 8.22 -8.19
C MET A 155 -2.41 8.18 -7.27
N THR A 156 -2.76 7.02 -6.71
CA THR A 156 -3.92 6.89 -5.82
C THR A 156 -3.44 6.82 -4.38
N PRO A 157 -3.71 7.84 -3.54
CA PRO A 157 -3.38 7.74 -2.14
C PRO A 157 -4.20 6.65 -1.46
N ILE A 158 -3.50 5.74 -0.79
CA ILE A 158 -4.09 4.82 0.16
C ILE A 158 -3.88 5.44 1.54
N VAL A 159 -4.96 5.96 2.11
CA VAL A 159 -4.94 6.67 3.39
C VAL A 159 -5.13 5.72 4.56
N ASP A 160 -4.72 6.17 5.74
CA ASP A 160 -4.96 5.50 7.02
C ASP A 160 -4.53 4.03 7.09
N ARG A 161 -3.36 3.71 6.51
CA ARG A 161 -2.76 2.37 6.57
C ARG A 161 -1.59 2.30 7.54
N GLU A 162 -1.44 1.15 8.18
CA GLU A 162 -0.24 0.78 8.92
C GLU A 162 0.62 -0.16 8.07
N SER A 163 1.94 -0.04 8.17
CA SER A 163 2.85 -1.01 7.56
C SER A 163 2.88 -2.29 8.37
N LEU A 164 3.19 -3.43 7.73
CA LEU A 164 3.27 -4.71 8.41
C LEU A 164 4.31 -4.70 9.55
N SER A 165 5.37 -3.88 9.46
CA SER A 165 6.37 -3.72 10.52
C SER A 165 5.95 -2.87 11.73
N GLY A 166 4.68 -2.47 11.84
CA GLY A 166 4.14 -1.84 13.06
C GLY A 166 4.43 -0.34 13.16
N GLY A 167 4.30 0.38 12.05
CA GLY A 167 4.52 1.82 11.97
C GLY A 167 3.34 2.67 12.45
N ARG A 168 3.50 4.00 12.46
CA ARG A 168 2.34 4.89 12.58
C ARG A 168 1.51 4.81 11.31
N THR A 169 0.19 4.89 11.48
CA THR A 169 -0.77 5.09 10.40
C THR A 169 -0.37 6.27 9.52
N GLN A 170 -0.21 6.02 8.22
CA GLN A 170 0.27 6.97 7.21
C GLN A 170 -0.49 6.77 5.90
N SER A 171 -0.28 7.70 4.96
CA SER A 171 -0.75 7.57 3.59
C SER A 171 0.37 7.04 2.69
N TYR A 172 0.00 6.29 1.66
CA TYR A 172 0.94 5.66 0.72
C TYR A 172 0.53 5.92 -0.72
N CYS A 173 1.53 6.04 -1.60
CA CYS A 173 1.33 6.08 -3.04
C CYS A 173 0.97 4.67 -3.53
N GLY A 174 -0.30 4.48 -3.89
CA GLY A 174 -0.82 3.22 -4.35
C GLY A 174 -1.61 3.32 -5.64
N ILE A 175 -2.35 2.26 -5.93
CA ILE A 175 -3.17 2.12 -7.13
C ILE A 175 -4.65 2.07 -6.74
N ARG A 176 -5.53 2.04 -7.75
CA ARG A 176 -6.96 1.88 -7.56
C ARG A 176 -7.28 0.44 -7.18
N GLU A 177 -7.31 0.19 -5.87
CA GLU A 177 -7.63 -1.10 -5.24
C GLU A 177 -8.95 -1.70 -5.74
N ASP A 178 -9.92 -0.86 -6.13
CA ASP A 178 -11.21 -1.24 -6.68
C ASP A 178 -11.20 -1.67 -8.16
N LEU A 179 -10.08 -1.50 -8.87
CA LEU A 179 -10.00 -1.75 -10.33
C LEU A 179 -8.83 -2.65 -10.71
N THR A 180 -7.75 -2.64 -9.94
CA THR A 180 -6.52 -3.32 -10.32
C THR A 180 -5.69 -3.76 -9.11
N THR A 181 -4.73 -4.64 -9.38
CA THR A 181 -3.75 -5.09 -8.39
C THR A 181 -2.33 -4.74 -8.82
N CYS A 182 -1.41 -4.79 -7.86
CA CYS A 182 0.02 -4.66 -8.15
C CYS A 182 0.53 -5.74 -9.11
N TYR A 183 -0.10 -6.92 -9.18
CA TYR A 183 0.26 -7.95 -10.15
C TYR A 183 -0.10 -7.53 -11.57
N ALA A 184 -1.30 -6.98 -11.78
CA ALA A 184 -1.73 -6.50 -13.09
C ALA A 184 -0.90 -5.30 -13.59
N VAL A 185 -0.58 -4.37 -12.70
CA VAL A 185 0.32 -3.23 -13.01
C VAL A 185 1.69 -3.71 -13.45
N ARG A 186 2.24 -4.73 -12.77
CA ARG A 186 3.52 -5.35 -13.15
C ARG A 186 3.42 -6.12 -14.46
N ALA A 187 2.34 -6.85 -14.71
CA ALA A 187 2.11 -7.54 -15.98
C ALA A 187 2.11 -6.54 -17.15
N TYR A 188 1.45 -5.40 -16.99
CA TYR A 188 1.49 -4.30 -17.97
C TYR A 188 2.91 -3.76 -18.16
N ALA A 189 3.61 -3.41 -17.08
CA ALA A 189 4.97 -2.87 -17.13
C ALA A 189 5.98 -3.83 -17.78
N ASN A 190 5.81 -5.13 -17.53
CA ASN A 190 6.64 -6.19 -18.12
C ASN A 190 6.24 -6.57 -19.55
N GLN A 191 5.16 -5.96 -20.07
CA GLN A 191 4.56 -6.32 -21.35
C GLN A 191 4.30 -7.83 -21.40
N GLU A 192 3.50 -8.33 -20.47
CA GLU A 192 3.14 -9.75 -20.42
C GLU A 192 2.10 -10.09 -21.51
N PRO A 193 2.35 -11.10 -22.37
CA PRO A 193 1.42 -11.45 -23.44
C PRO A 193 0.25 -12.30 -22.94
N CYS A 194 -0.92 -12.13 -23.54
CA CYS A 194 -2.09 -13.00 -23.35
C CYS A 194 -2.50 -13.62 -24.71
N PRO A 195 -1.80 -14.67 -25.16
CA PRO A 195 -1.88 -15.16 -26.53
C PRO A 195 -3.25 -15.65 -26.99
N ILE A 196 -4.11 -16.19 -26.10
CA ILE A 196 -5.46 -16.61 -26.49
C ILE A 196 -6.48 -15.47 -26.46
N GLY A 197 -6.09 -14.30 -25.96
CA GLY A 197 -6.93 -13.09 -25.97
C GLY A 197 -7.96 -13.07 -24.85
N LEU A 198 -7.72 -13.80 -23.76
CA LEU A 198 -8.64 -13.95 -22.64
C LEU A 198 -8.10 -13.25 -21.39
N ASP A 199 -8.99 -12.61 -20.63
CA ASP A 199 -8.61 -11.86 -19.42
C ASP A 199 -8.03 -12.81 -18.34
N GLU A 200 -8.43 -14.08 -18.33
CA GLU A 200 -7.93 -15.11 -17.41
C GLU A 200 -6.46 -15.51 -17.66
N GLU A 201 -5.85 -15.09 -18.76
CA GLU A 201 -4.40 -15.23 -18.98
C GLU A 201 -3.59 -14.19 -18.20
N CYS A 202 -4.24 -13.12 -17.75
CA CYS A 202 -3.61 -12.05 -17.02
C CYS A 202 -3.71 -12.27 -15.52
N PRO A 203 -2.76 -11.72 -14.72
CA PRO A 203 -2.88 -11.74 -13.28
C PRO A 203 -4.15 -11.03 -12.80
N GLU A 204 -4.59 -11.38 -11.60
CA GLU A 204 -5.79 -10.83 -10.96
C GLU A 204 -5.81 -9.29 -10.96
N GLY A 205 -6.97 -8.70 -11.23
CA GLY A 205 -7.13 -7.26 -11.49
C GLY A 205 -6.53 -6.78 -12.83
N GLY A 206 -6.16 -7.71 -13.70
CA GLY A 206 -5.66 -7.47 -15.05
C GLY A 206 -6.64 -7.97 -16.12
N ILE A 207 -6.51 -7.41 -17.31
CA ILE A 207 -7.36 -7.71 -18.47
C ILE A 207 -6.49 -7.83 -19.72
N CYS A 208 -6.89 -8.66 -20.66
CA CYS A 208 -6.22 -8.88 -21.91
C CYS A 208 -6.77 -7.96 -23.00
N ARG A 209 -5.92 -7.11 -23.60
CA ARG A 209 -6.34 -6.23 -24.69
C ARG A 209 -5.41 -6.33 -25.89
N THR A 210 -6.00 -6.20 -27.08
CA THR A 210 -5.26 -6.17 -28.33
C THR A 210 -4.68 -4.78 -28.56
N PHE A 211 -3.37 -4.73 -28.76
CA PHE A 211 -2.66 -3.50 -29.07
C PHE A 211 -2.01 -3.58 -30.44
N GLY A 212 -1.90 -2.43 -31.11
CA GLY A 212 -1.38 -2.33 -32.48
C GLY A 212 -2.46 -2.51 -33.54
N SER A 213 -2.04 -2.63 -34.79
CA SER A 213 -2.97 -2.72 -35.94
C SER A 213 -2.47 -3.71 -36.99
N GLY A 214 -3.40 -4.40 -37.65
CA GLY A 214 -3.09 -5.32 -38.75
C GLY A 214 -2.26 -6.51 -38.29
N VAL A 215 -1.18 -6.81 -39.02
CA VAL A 215 -0.29 -7.96 -38.76
C VAL A 215 0.52 -7.83 -37.46
N ASN A 216 0.60 -6.63 -36.88
CA ASN A 216 1.30 -6.36 -35.63
C ASN A 216 0.36 -6.30 -34.43
N ALA A 217 -0.94 -6.60 -34.63
CA ALA A 217 -1.89 -6.68 -33.53
C ALA A 217 -1.52 -7.87 -32.64
N ALA A 218 -1.25 -7.59 -31.37
CA ALA A 218 -0.90 -8.60 -30.38
C ALA A 218 -1.62 -8.32 -29.06
N ASN A 219 -1.94 -9.38 -28.35
CA ASN A 219 -2.68 -9.33 -27.09
C ASN A 219 -1.69 -9.24 -25.92
N TRP A 220 -1.91 -8.26 -25.05
CA TRP A 220 -1.07 -8.04 -23.87
C TRP A 220 -1.94 -7.74 -22.66
N CYS A 221 -1.43 -8.13 -21.50
CA CYS A 221 -2.06 -7.81 -20.22
C CYS A 221 -1.94 -6.32 -19.93
N THR A 222 -3.05 -5.74 -19.54
CA THR A 222 -3.21 -4.37 -19.06
C THR A 222 -4.16 -4.38 -17.87
N TYR A 223 -4.57 -3.21 -17.40
CA TYR A 223 -5.52 -3.07 -16.30
C TYR A 223 -6.44 -1.87 -16.53
N GLU A 224 -7.58 -1.88 -15.84
CA GLU A 224 -8.56 -0.81 -15.92
C GLU A 224 -8.05 0.46 -15.24
N CYS A 225 -8.47 1.60 -15.78
CA CYS A 225 -8.09 2.90 -15.26
C CYS A 225 -9.24 3.88 -15.44
N THR A 226 -9.17 4.98 -14.70
CA THR A 226 -10.12 6.11 -14.77
C THR A 226 -9.44 7.45 -15.06
N ALA A 227 -8.11 7.51 -15.05
CA ALA A 227 -7.34 8.70 -15.34
C ALA A 227 -5.97 8.35 -15.95
N ASP A 228 -5.45 9.20 -16.83
CA ASP A 228 -4.17 8.97 -17.54
C ASP A 228 -2.99 8.77 -16.58
N GLY A 229 -2.96 9.50 -15.46
CA GLY A 229 -1.92 9.37 -14.45
C GLY A 229 -1.85 8.00 -13.76
N GLN A 230 -2.85 7.13 -13.95
CA GLN A 230 -2.84 5.77 -13.41
C GLN A 230 -2.06 4.79 -14.29
N CYS A 231 -1.59 5.21 -15.47
CA CYS A 231 -0.86 4.36 -16.40
C CYS A 231 0.63 4.71 -16.39
N PRO A 232 1.55 3.73 -16.18
CA PRO A 232 2.97 4.04 -16.26
C PRO A 232 3.34 4.30 -17.71
N SER A 233 4.32 5.16 -17.95
CA SER A 233 4.87 5.32 -19.29
C SER A 233 5.66 4.06 -19.68
N LEU A 234 5.35 3.48 -20.84
CA LEU A 234 6.11 2.34 -21.38
C LEU A 234 7.22 2.87 -22.29
N GLY A 235 8.41 3.09 -21.70
CA GLY A 235 9.52 3.75 -22.38
C GLY A 235 9.18 5.21 -22.68
N ASN A 236 9.30 5.62 -23.95
CA ASN A 236 8.98 7.00 -24.38
C ASN A 236 7.58 7.12 -24.99
N GLN A 237 6.72 6.11 -24.83
CA GLN A 237 5.35 6.16 -25.36
C GLN A 237 4.43 6.76 -24.29
N PRO A 238 3.68 7.83 -24.62
CA PRO A 238 2.63 8.31 -23.73
C PRO A 238 1.57 7.24 -23.61
N THR A 239 1.19 6.93 -22.38
CA THR A 239 0.11 6.01 -22.07
C THR A 239 -1.11 6.83 -21.67
N TYR A 240 -2.27 6.39 -22.12
CA TYR A 240 -3.54 7.09 -21.90
C TYR A 240 -4.55 6.12 -21.35
N CYS A 241 -5.47 6.65 -20.57
CA CYS A 241 -6.55 5.92 -19.98
C CYS A 241 -7.79 6.00 -20.87
N GLY A 242 -8.02 4.94 -21.66
CA GLY A 242 -9.22 4.76 -22.48
C GLY A 242 -10.27 3.86 -21.81
N GLY A 243 -10.28 3.77 -20.48
CA GLY A 243 -10.94 2.72 -19.69
C GLY A 243 -10.00 1.56 -19.32
N PHE A 244 -8.85 1.46 -19.98
CA PHE A 244 -7.73 0.63 -19.61
C PHE A 244 -6.43 1.32 -20.01
N CYS A 245 -5.32 0.91 -19.40
CA CYS A 245 -4.02 1.50 -19.71
C CYS A 245 -3.58 1.13 -21.14
N GLY A 246 -3.71 2.11 -22.01
CA GLY A 246 -3.42 2.06 -23.44
C GLY A 246 -1.94 2.23 -23.75
N ARG A 247 -1.54 1.81 -24.95
CA ARG A 247 -0.27 2.19 -25.58
C ARG A 247 -0.49 2.58 -27.04
#